data_AF-A0A2H0L0L1-F1
#
_entry.id   AF-A0A2H0L0L1-F1
#
_cell.length_a   1.000
_cell.length_b   1.000
_cell.length_c   1.000
_cell.angle_alpha   90.00
_cell.angle_beta   90.00
_cell.angle_gamma   90.00
#
_symmetry.space_group_name_H-M   'P 1'
#
loop_
_entity.id
_entity.type
_entity.pdbx_description
1 polymer ?
#
loop_
_entity_poly.entity_id
_entity_poly.type
_entity_poly.pdbx_seq_one_letter_code
_entity_poly.pdbx_strand_id
1 'polypeptide(L)'
;MIIEAGYGLGEAIVSGSITPDSYIIDKQDELILDVSIAQQKKMMVIKGAQGGLKWTNVPKTKQEKQKLSGTKIMELAALCAKIEKHYKHPQDIEWALEKGTLYILQSRPITTL
;
A
#
# COMPACT_ATOMS: atom_id res chain seq x y z
N MET A 1 -13.21 2.64 -0.54
CA MET A 1 -11.78 3.00 -0.36
C MET A 1 -10.98 2.03 -1.19
N ILE A 2 -9.85 2.47 -1.75
CA ILE A 2 -8.92 1.59 -2.47
C ILE A 2 -7.61 1.59 -1.70
N ILE A 3 -7.05 0.40 -1.47
CA ILE A 3 -5.71 0.21 -0.91
C ILE A 3 -4.87 -0.53 -1.93
N GLU A 4 -3.72 0.04 -2.27
CA GLU A 4 -2.74 -0.60 -3.14
C GLU A 4 -1.51 -1.04 -2.34
N ALA A 5 -1.01 -2.24 -2.61
CA ALA A 5 0.11 -2.81 -1.88
C ALA A 5 1.13 -3.51 -2.80
N GLY A 6 2.40 -3.33 -2.50
CA GLY A 6 3.52 -3.96 -3.18
C GLY A 6 4.67 -4.23 -2.21
N TYR A 7 5.55 -5.18 -2.56
CA TYR A 7 6.78 -5.40 -1.80
C TYR A 7 7.82 -4.30 -2.07
N GLY A 8 8.59 -3.96 -1.05
CA GLY A 8 9.65 -2.95 -1.11
C GLY A 8 9.15 -1.54 -0.83
N LEU A 9 9.93 -0.55 -1.26
CA LEU A 9 9.62 0.85 -1.08
C LEU A 9 8.45 1.30 -1.97
N GLY A 10 7.57 2.14 -1.40
CA GLY A 10 6.37 2.67 -2.06
C GLY A 10 6.65 3.47 -3.33
N GLU A 11 7.87 4.00 -3.50
CA GLU A 11 8.34 4.66 -4.73
C GLU A 11 8.07 3.83 -6.00
N ALA A 12 8.13 2.50 -5.90
CA ALA A 12 7.84 1.62 -7.03
C ALA A 12 6.37 1.70 -7.52
N ILE A 13 5.43 1.96 -6.61
CA ILE A 13 4.00 2.15 -6.90
C ILE A 13 3.76 3.57 -7.38
N VAL A 14 4.27 4.57 -6.65
CA VAL A 14 4.09 6.00 -6.97
C VAL A 14 4.62 6.34 -8.38
N SER A 15 5.75 5.74 -8.77
CA SER A 15 6.33 5.90 -10.11
C SER A 15 5.64 5.08 -11.21
N GLY A 16 4.67 4.22 -10.89
CA GLY A 16 4.06 3.29 -11.83
C GLY A 16 5.00 2.17 -12.33
N SER A 17 6.12 1.94 -11.62
CA SER A 17 7.14 0.97 -12.02
C SER A 17 6.76 -0.49 -11.79
N ILE A 18 5.72 -0.73 -10.99
CA ILE A 18 5.11 -2.04 -10.74
C ILE A 18 3.59 -1.94 -10.75
N THR A 19 2.92 -3.07 -11.01
CA THR A 19 1.48 -3.22 -10.75
C THR A 19 1.30 -3.72 -9.31
N PRO A 20 0.65 -2.97 -8.41
CA PRO A 20 0.38 -3.41 -7.05
C PRO A 20 -0.78 -4.42 -7.00
N ASP A 21 -0.93 -5.09 -5.87
CA ASP A 21 -2.25 -5.63 -5.50
C ASP A 21 -3.20 -4.47 -5.24
N SER A 22 -4.49 -4.65 -5.53
CA SER A 22 -5.53 -3.69 -5.22
C SER A 22 -6.63 -4.33 -4.37
N TYR A 23 -7.03 -3.65 -3.31
CA TYR A 23 -8.09 -4.06 -2.41
C TYR A 23 -9.17 -2.98 -2.39
N ILE A 24 -10.42 -3.35 -2.69
CA ILE A 24 -11.56 -2.45 -2.63
C ILE A 24 -12.30 -2.72 -1.32
N ILE A 25 -12.46 -1.68 -0.51
CA ILE A 25 -13.06 -1.75 0.82
C ILE A 25 -14.30 -0.86 0.87
N ASP A 26 -15.40 -1.42 1.36
CA ASP A 26 -16.55 -0.63 1.77
C ASP A 26 -16.24 0.08 3.09
N LYS A 27 -16.37 1.41 3.09
CA LYS A 27 -16.13 2.21 4.29
C LYS A 27 -17.29 2.15 5.29
N GLN A 28 -18.49 1.77 4.85
CA GLN A 28 -19.68 1.74 5.71
C GLN A 28 -19.73 0.44 6.50
N ASP A 29 -19.66 -0.68 5.79
CA ASP A 29 -19.80 -2.00 6.38
C ASP A 29 -18.46 -2.60 6.84
N GLU A 30 -17.35 -1.91 6.59
CA GLU A 30 -15.99 -2.37 6.89
C GLU A 30 -15.71 -3.76 6.25
N LEU A 31 -16.09 -3.92 4.98
CA LEU A 31 -15.95 -5.16 4.23
C LEU A 31 -14.97 -5.03 3.07
N ILE A 32 -14.19 -6.08 2.83
CA ILE A 32 -13.40 -6.20 1.61
C ILE A 32 -14.34 -6.68 0.50
N LEU A 33 -14.61 -5.81 -0.47
CA LEU A 33 -15.50 -6.07 -1.61
C LEU A 33 -14.79 -6.80 -2.74
N ASP A 34 -13.52 -6.47 -2.99
CA ASP A 34 -12.73 -7.07 -4.06
C ASP A 34 -11.24 -7.15 -3.70
N VAL A 35 -10.58 -8.17 -4.25
CA VAL A 35 -9.16 -8.43 -4.09
C VAL A 35 -8.55 -8.80 -5.45
N SER A 36 -7.73 -7.91 -5.98
CA SER A 36 -6.95 -8.14 -7.20
C SER A 36 -5.48 -8.33 -6.85
N ILE A 37 -4.94 -9.51 -7.17
CA ILE A 37 -3.55 -9.88 -6.88
C ILE A 37 -2.71 -9.77 -8.16
N ALA A 38 -1.65 -8.97 -8.12
CA ALA A 38 -0.74 -8.80 -9.24
C ALA A 38 0.56 -9.59 -9.04
N GLN A 39 1.08 -10.22 -10.11
CA GLN A 39 2.41 -10.82 -10.05
C GLN A 39 3.48 -9.73 -9.95
N GLN A 40 4.25 -9.70 -8.85
CA GLN A 40 5.33 -8.73 -8.66
C GLN A 40 6.70 -9.41 -8.73
N LYS A 41 7.45 -9.19 -9.83
CA LYS A 41 8.78 -9.81 -10.05
C LYS A 41 9.94 -9.09 -9.36
N LYS A 42 9.82 -7.78 -9.16
CA LYS A 42 10.87 -6.89 -8.64
C LYS A 42 10.33 -5.97 -7.56
N MET A 43 11.20 -5.56 -6.64
CA MET A 43 10.91 -4.59 -5.59
C MET A 43 12.06 -3.61 -5.44
N MET A 44 11.76 -2.39 -5.03
CA MET A 44 12.75 -1.36 -4.78
C MET A 44 13.18 -1.39 -3.31
N VAL A 45 14.48 -1.28 -3.05
CA VAL A 45 15.08 -1.31 -1.70
C VAL A 45 16.21 -0.29 -1.59
N ILE A 46 16.63 0.03 -0.37
CA ILE A 46 17.78 0.91 -0.12
C ILE A 46 19.09 0.17 -0.45
N LYS A 47 20.03 0.86 -1.10
CA LYS A 47 21.38 0.37 -1.44
C LYS A 47 22.30 0.41 -0.20
N GLY A 48 21.94 -0.35 0.83
CA GLY A 48 22.75 -0.48 2.05
C GLY A 48 23.01 0.87 2.75
N ALA A 49 24.08 0.93 3.54
CA ALA A 49 24.39 2.08 4.40
C ALA A 49 24.72 3.38 3.65
N GLN A 50 25.10 3.29 2.37
CA GLN A 50 25.48 4.46 1.56
C GLN A 50 24.27 5.22 0.99
N GLY A 51 23.05 4.71 1.20
CA GLY A 51 21.83 5.31 0.67
C GLY A 51 21.64 5.06 -0.84
N GLY A 52 20.55 5.59 -1.37
CA GLY A 52 20.13 5.38 -2.76
C GLY A 52 19.22 4.16 -2.94
N LEU A 53 18.60 4.07 -4.12
CA LEU A 53 17.60 3.07 -4.46
C LEU A 53 18.18 2.01 -5.38
N LYS A 54 17.78 0.76 -5.21
CA LYS A 54 18.09 -0.33 -6.15
C LYS A 54 16.92 -1.27 -6.32
N TRP A 55 16.86 -1.93 -7.47
CA TRP A 55 15.94 -3.03 -7.72
C TRP A 55 16.51 -4.35 -7.21
N THR A 56 15.64 -5.20 -6.67
CA THR A 56 15.94 -6.60 -6.35
C THR A 56 14.75 -7.48 -6.73
N ASN A 57 15.01 -8.76 -6.96
CA ASN A 57 13.96 -9.72 -7.26
C ASN A 57 13.11 -10.01 -6.02
N VAL A 58 11.80 -10.09 -6.21
CA VAL A 58 10.89 -10.70 -5.22
C VAL A 58 11.07 -12.22 -5.34
N PRO A 59 11.20 -12.97 -4.22
CA PRO A 59 11.29 -14.43 -4.27
C PRO A 59 10.12 -15.03 -5.04
N LYS A 60 10.37 -16.01 -5.94
CA LYS A 60 9.33 -16.63 -6.79
C LYS A 60 8.10 -17.09 -6.00
N THR A 61 8.32 -17.64 -4.80
CA THR A 61 7.26 -18.10 -3.88
C THR A 61 6.34 -17.00 -3.36
N LYS A 62 6.73 -15.72 -3.48
CA LYS A 62 5.97 -14.55 -3.03
C LYS A 62 5.36 -13.73 -4.19
N GLN A 63 5.82 -13.90 -5.43
CA GLN A 63 5.47 -12.99 -6.53
C GLN A 63 3.96 -12.92 -6.80
N GLU A 64 3.26 -14.05 -6.67
CA GLU A 64 1.82 -14.19 -6.90
C GLU A 64 1.01 -14.27 -5.59
N LYS A 65 1.66 -14.08 -4.44
CA LYS A 65 0.97 -14.06 -3.16
C LYS A 65 0.41 -12.66 -2.90
N GLN A 66 -0.72 -12.63 -2.20
CA GLN A 66 -1.29 -11.41 -1.66
C GLN A 66 -0.29 -10.73 -0.72
N LYS A 67 -0.11 -9.42 -0.85
CA LYS A 67 0.95 -8.66 -0.14
C LYS A 67 0.52 -8.27 1.27
N LEU A 68 -0.78 -8.03 1.48
CA LEU A 68 -1.34 -7.64 2.76
C LEU A 68 -2.40 -8.64 3.22
N SER A 69 -2.34 -9.12 4.47
CA SER A 69 -3.38 -9.99 5.02
C SER A 69 -4.69 -9.23 5.21
N GLY A 70 -5.83 -9.93 5.19
CA GLY A 70 -7.15 -9.32 5.45
C GLY A 70 -7.21 -8.50 6.74
N THR A 71 -6.61 -9.01 7.82
CA THR A 71 -6.49 -8.29 9.10
C THR A 71 -5.74 -6.96 8.97
N LYS A 72 -4.67 -6.92 8.17
CA LYS A 72 -3.88 -5.71 7.96
C LYS A 72 -4.54 -4.74 6.98
N ILE A 73 -5.30 -5.25 6.00
CA ILE A 73 -6.16 -4.45 5.12
C ILE A 73 -7.17 -3.68 5.98
N MET A 74 -7.86 -4.37 6.90
CA MET A 74 -8.86 -3.73 7.77
C MET A 74 -8.25 -2.76 8.78
N GLU A 75 -7.11 -3.10 9.37
CA GLU A 75 -6.38 -2.20 10.27
C GLU A 75 -5.97 -0.90 9.56
N LEU A 76 -5.45 -1.00 8.34
CA LEU A 76 -5.08 0.15 7.52
C LEU A 76 -6.30 0.95 7.08
N ALA A 77 -7.38 0.29 6.63
CA ALA A 77 -8.61 0.96 6.23
C ALA A 77 -9.19 1.81 7.38
N ALA A 78 -9.21 1.27 8.60
CA ALA A 78 -9.66 2.01 9.78
C ALA A 78 -8.76 3.23 10.09
N LEU A 79 -7.45 3.11 9.90
CA LEU A 79 -6.52 4.22 10.07
C LEU A 79 -6.74 5.32 9.01
N CYS A 80 -6.86 4.94 7.74
CA CYS A 80 -7.16 5.86 6.64
C CYS A 80 -8.51 6.57 6.84
N ALA A 81 -9.55 5.87 7.30
CA ALA A 81 -10.85 6.45 7.60
C ALA A 81 -10.79 7.50 8.73
N LYS A 82 -9.95 7.27 9.76
CA LYS A 82 -9.71 8.27 10.83
C LYS A 82 -9.02 9.53 10.27
N ILE A 83 -8.06 9.36 9.36
CA ILE A 83 -7.36 10.48 8.71
C ILE A 83 -8.31 11.27 7.81
N GLU A 84 -9.10 10.59 6.97
CA GLU A 84 -10.14 11.22 6.14
C GLU A 84 -11.15 12.00 7.00
N LYS A 85 -11.62 11.42 8.12
CA LYS A 85 -12.52 12.09 9.06
C LYS A 85 -11.89 13.32 9.71
N HIS A 86 -10.59 13.27 10.03
CA HIS A 86 -9.86 14.40 10.60
C HIS A 86 -9.78 15.57 9.61
N TYR A 87 -9.40 15.30 8.36
CA TYR A 87 -9.25 16.33 7.33
C TYR A 87 -10.56 16.73 6.64
N LYS A 88 -11.64 15.96 6.83
CA LYS A 88 -12.99 16.20 6.26
C LYS A 88 -13.03 16.24 4.73
N HIS A 89 -12.01 15.69 4.09
CA HIS A 89 -11.88 15.58 2.64
C HIS A 89 -11.28 14.22 2.31
N PRO A 90 -11.64 13.61 1.16
CA PRO A 90 -10.96 12.43 0.66
C PRO A 90 -9.45 12.64 0.59
N GLN A 91 -8.68 11.67 1.07
CA GLN A 91 -7.24 11.75 1.16
C GLN A 91 -6.58 10.72 0.26
N ASP A 92 -5.48 11.13 -0.37
CA ASP A 92 -4.47 10.25 -0.94
C ASP A 92 -3.36 10.07 0.10
N ILE A 93 -3.11 8.82 0.50
CA ILE A 93 -2.33 8.45 1.69
C ILE A 93 -1.24 7.47 1.30
N GLU A 94 0.01 7.84 1.58
CA GLU A 94 1.14 6.92 1.48
C GLU A 94 1.40 6.27 2.84
N TRP A 95 1.65 4.96 2.82
CA TRP A 95 1.84 4.15 4.01
C TRP A 95 2.94 3.11 3.82
N ALA A 96 3.43 2.57 4.94
CA ALA A 96 4.35 1.44 4.94
C ALA A 96 4.01 0.45 6.05
N LEU A 97 4.34 -0.83 5.82
CA LEU A 97 4.27 -1.88 6.83
C LEU A 97 5.68 -2.43 7.07
N GLU A 98 6.21 -2.18 8.27
CA GLU A 98 7.54 -2.67 8.68
C GLU A 98 7.39 -3.50 9.95
N LYS A 99 7.84 -4.76 9.91
CA LYS A 99 7.80 -5.70 11.06
C LYS A 99 6.41 -5.80 11.74
N GLY A 100 5.34 -5.70 10.95
CA GLY A 100 3.97 -5.79 11.44
C GLY A 100 3.36 -4.47 11.90
N THR A 101 4.13 -3.38 11.93
CA THR A 101 3.66 -2.04 12.31
C THR A 101 3.36 -1.20 11.07
N LEU A 102 2.16 -0.61 11.03
CA LEU A 102 1.76 0.32 9.99
C LEU A 102 2.26 1.74 10.32
N TYR A 103 2.75 2.43 9.30
CA TYR A 103 3.20 3.81 9.35
C TYR A 103 2.51 4.60 8.25
N ILE A 104 2.07 5.81 8.57
CA ILE A 104 1.60 6.80 7.59
C ILE A 104 2.77 7.70 7.27
N LEU A 105 3.08 7.82 5.98
CA LEU A 105 4.23 8.57 5.48
C LEU A 105 3.80 9.94 4.95
N GLN A 106 2.65 10.00 4.28
CA GLN A 106 2.08 11.22 3.71
C GLN A 106 0.55 11.13 3.69
N SER A 107 -0.12 12.27 3.81
CA SER A 107 -1.55 12.43 3.52
C SER A 107 -1.75 13.75 2.81
N ARG A 108 -2.48 13.74 1.69
CA ARG A 108 -2.83 14.94 0.93
C ARG A 108 -4.29 14.88 0.46
N PRO A 109 -5.00 16.03 0.36
CA PRO A 109 -6.36 16.02 -0.13
C PRO A 109 -6.41 15.64 -1.62
N ILE A 110 -7.42 14.86 -2.00
CA ILE A 110 -7.76 14.62 -3.41
C ILE A 110 -8.58 15.83 -3.89
N THR A 111 -8.04 16.59 -4.85
CA THR A 111 -8.65 17.83 -5.34
C THR A 111 -9.40 17.68 -6.66
N THR A 112 -9.42 16.47 -7.23
CA THR A 112 -9.93 16.18 -8.58
C THR A 112 -11.23 15.36 -8.57
N LEU A 113 -12.00 15.40 -7.48
CA LEU A 113 -13.29 14.72 -7.37
C LEU A 113 -14.44 15.58 -7.88
#